data_AF-A0A7S3NDY2-F1
#
_entry.id   AF-A0A7S3NDY2-F1
#
_cell.length_a   1.000
_cell.length_b   1.000
_cell.length_c   1.000
_cell.angle_alpha   90.00
_cell.angle_beta   90.00
_cell.angle_gamma   90.00
#
_symmetry.space_group_name_H-M   'P 1'
#
loop_
_entity.id
_entity.type
_entity.pdbx_description
1 polymer ?
#
loop_
_entity_poly.entity_id
_entity_poly.type
_entity_poly.pdbx_seq_one_letter_code
_entity_poly.pdbx_strand_id
1 'polypeptide(L)'
;LMYPSSVEYNNENLNDACDQIQSFGANLSGTELLEPIISVLSTASDYKHPKNVFVLTDGCISNTQQVLDKIREANSLTRVHSFGIGSGASTYLVKEIAKEGKGSYTMI
;
A
#
# COMPACT_ATOMS: atom_id res chain seq x y z
N LEU A 1 -8.86 2.31 7.49
CA LEU A 1 -8.63 3.10 6.25
C LEU A 1 -9.01 4.55 6.55
N MET A 2 -8.36 5.53 5.91
CA MET A 2 -8.67 6.96 6.08
C MET A 2 -10.13 7.26 5.70
N TYR A 3 -10.61 6.62 4.64
CA TYR A 3 -12.02 6.64 4.23
C TYR A 3 -12.65 5.25 4.34
N PRO A 4 -13.97 5.15 4.62
CA PRO A 4 -14.68 3.86 4.62
C PRO A 4 -14.82 3.25 3.22
N SER A 5 -14.81 4.08 2.17
CA SER A 5 -14.86 3.68 0.77
C SER A 5 -14.15 4.70 -0.12
N SER A 6 -13.98 4.38 -1.41
CA SER A 6 -13.46 5.34 -2.38
C SER A 6 -14.37 6.56 -2.48
N VAL A 7 -13.77 7.74 -2.57
CA VAL A 7 -14.42 9.04 -2.77
C VAL A 7 -13.93 9.67 -4.08
N GLU A 8 -14.75 10.53 -4.68
CA GLU A 8 -14.39 11.24 -5.90
C GLU A 8 -13.19 12.17 -5.66
N TYR A 9 -12.30 12.28 -6.65
CA TYR A 9 -11.24 13.27 -6.60
C TYR A 9 -11.80 14.67 -6.89
N ASN A 10 -11.75 15.55 -5.89
CA ASN A 10 -12.05 16.97 -6.00
C ASN A 10 -11.21 17.75 -4.97
N ASN A 11 -11.25 19.09 -5.02
CA ASN A 11 -10.43 19.93 -4.12
C ASN A 11 -10.80 19.76 -2.64
N GLU A 12 -12.06 19.48 -2.32
CA GLU A 12 -12.53 19.28 -0.95
C GLU A 12 -11.93 18.00 -0.36
N ASN A 13 -12.10 16.87 -1.04
CA ASN A 13 -11.57 15.57 -0.62
C ASN A 13 -10.03 15.53 -0.64
N LEU A 14 -9.38 16.26 -1.56
CA LEU A 14 -7.93 16.40 -1.57
C LEU A 14 -7.42 17.14 -0.32
N ASN A 15 -8.05 18.27 0.03
CA ASN A 15 -7.65 19.04 1.19
C ASN A 15 -7.90 18.27 2.48
N ASP A 16 -9.06 17.62 2.63
CA ASP A 16 -9.36 16.75 3.76
C ASP A 16 -8.33 15.61 3.91
N ALA A 17 -7.98 14.92 2.81
CA ALA A 17 -6.95 13.90 2.81
C ALA A 17 -5.59 14.44 3.28
N CYS A 18 -5.19 15.61 2.78
CA CYS A 18 -3.93 16.25 3.17
C CYS A 18 -3.92 16.62 4.66
N ASP A 19 -5.00 17.20 5.17
CA ASP A 19 -5.13 17.61 6.57
C ASP A 19 -5.09 16.39 7.50
N GLN A 20 -5.77 15.29 7.14
CA GLN A 20 -5.72 14.05 7.90
C GLN A 20 -4.31 13.44 7.92
N ILE A 21 -3.63 13.37 6.77
CA ILE A 21 -2.27 12.82 6.68
C ILE A 21 -1.29 13.63 7.55
N GLN A 22 -1.43 14.96 7.62
CA GLN A 22 -0.59 15.81 8.48
C GLN A 22 -0.76 15.51 9.97
N SER A 23 -1.91 14.96 10.38
CA SER A 23 -2.15 14.58 11.78
C SER A 23 -1.54 13.22 12.16
N PHE A 24 -1.08 12.42 11.18
CA PHE A 24 -0.57 11.08 11.45
C PHE A 24 0.78 11.11 12.18
N GLY A 25 0.89 10.26 13.21
CA GLY A 25 2.13 10.06 13.96
C GLY A 25 2.62 8.62 13.86
N ALA A 26 3.94 8.44 13.80
CA ALA A 26 4.57 7.12 13.83
C ALA A 26 4.67 6.59 15.27
N ASN A 27 3.54 6.34 15.92
CA ASN A 27 3.45 6.01 17.35
C ASN A 27 3.05 4.55 17.64
N LEU A 28 2.99 3.68 16.62
CA LEU A 28 2.47 2.32 16.75
C LEU A 28 3.53 1.25 17.03
N SER A 29 4.83 1.60 16.98
CA SER A 29 5.98 0.67 17.07
C SER A 29 5.99 -0.43 16.00
N GLY A 30 7.20 -0.83 15.57
CA GLY A 30 7.35 -1.87 14.55
C GLY A 30 6.69 -1.52 13.21
N THR A 31 6.49 -2.55 12.39
CA THR A 31 5.95 -2.41 11.03
C THR A 31 4.95 -3.54 10.78
N GLU A 32 3.69 -3.18 10.52
CA GLU A 32 2.62 -4.12 10.21
C GLU A 32 2.02 -3.83 8.83
N LEU A 33 2.06 -4.83 7.95
CA LEU A 33 1.62 -4.69 6.54
C LEU A 33 0.50 -5.64 6.14
N LEU A 34 0.31 -6.76 6.86
CA LEU A 34 -0.63 -7.81 6.47
C LEU A 34 -2.09 -7.31 6.48
N GLU A 35 -2.55 -6.75 7.59
CA GLU A 35 -3.94 -6.29 7.72
C GLU A 35 -4.27 -5.11 6.76
N PRO A 36 -3.40 -4.08 6.60
CA PRO A 36 -3.62 -3.06 5.58
C PRO A 36 -3.75 -3.61 4.15
N ILE A 37 -2.92 -4.60 3.79
CA ILE A 37 -2.97 -5.23 2.47
C ILE A 37 -4.28 -6.00 2.28
N ILE A 38 -4.70 -6.80 3.26
CA ILE A 38 -6.00 -7.50 3.21
C ILE A 38 -7.15 -6.49 3.07
N SER A 39 -7.12 -5.43 3.87
CA SER A 39 -8.14 -4.39 3.86
C SER A 39 -8.25 -3.70 2.50
N VAL A 40 -7.14 -3.26 1.89
CA VAL A 40 -7.20 -2.55 0.59
C VAL A 40 -7.55 -3.48 -0.57
N LEU A 41 -7.09 -4.74 -0.55
CA LEU A 41 -7.35 -5.70 -1.62
C LEU A 41 -8.79 -6.21 -1.61
N SER A 42 -9.43 -6.31 -0.44
CA SER A 42 -10.82 -6.75 -0.30
C SER A 42 -11.86 -5.73 -0.76
N THR A 43 -11.50 -4.46 -0.94
CA THR A 43 -12.42 -3.45 -1.50
C THR A 43 -12.75 -3.76 -2.97
N ALA A 44 -13.98 -3.46 -3.39
CA ALA A 44 -14.40 -3.71 -4.77
C ALA A 44 -13.46 -3.01 -5.78
N SER A 45 -13.21 -3.66 -6.92
CA SER A 45 -12.45 -3.08 -8.03
C SER A 45 -13.41 -2.68 -9.13
N ASP A 46 -13.18 -1.53 -9.76
CA ASP A 46 -13.96 -1.03 -10.90
C ASP A 46 -13.15 -1.21 -12.18
N TYR A 47 -13.75 -1.80 -13.22
CA TYR A 47 -13.12 -1.93 -14.53
C TYR A 47 -12.85 -0.56 -15.19
N LYS A 48 -13.65 0.46 -14.89
CA LYS A 48 -13.42 1.83 -15.36
C LYS A 48 -12.26 2.51 -14.63
N HIS A 49 -11.99 2.08 -13.40
CA HIS A 49 -10.95 2.64 -12.54
C HIS A 49 -10.11 1.51 -11.91
N PRO A 50 -9.17 0.92 -12.68
CA PRO A 50 -8.26 -0.10 -12.16
C PRO A 50 -7.53 0.37 -10.90
N LYS A 51 -7.40 -0.52 -9.92
CA LYS A 51 -6.88 -0.20 -8.60
C LYS A 51 -5.35 -0.19 -8.61
N ASN A 52 -4.75 0.91 -8.18
CA ASN A 52 -3.31 1.00 -7.93
C ASN A 52 -3.07 1.20 -6.45
N VAL A 53 -2.28 0.30 -5.85
CA VAL A 53 -1.88 0.34 -4.44
C VAL A 53 -0.39 0.67 -4.38
N PHE A 54 -0.03 1.67 -3.58
CA PHE A 54 1.36 2.09 -3.39
C PHE A 54 1.77 1.84 -1.94
N VAL A 55 2.75 0.96 -1.74
CA VAL A 55 3.32 0.67 -0.42
C VAL A 55 4.59 1.48 -0.23
N LEU A 56 4.63 2.31 0.81
CA LEU A 56 5.82 3.08 1.18
C LEU A 56 6.35 2.51 2.51
N THR A 57 7.64 2.19 2.59
CA THR A 57 8.25 1.69 3.82
C THR A 57 9.73 2.02 3.90
N ASP A 58 10.20 2.34 5.10
CA ASP A 58 11.61 2.55 5.45
C ASP A 58 12.21 1.37 6.24
N GLY A 59 11.47 0.26 6.35
CA GLY A 59 11.82 -0.86 7.22
C GLY A 59 11.55 -2.24 6.61
N CYS A 60 11.29 -3.21 7.49
CA CYS A 60 11.06 -4.60 7.14
C CYS A 60 9.96 -5.22 8.01
N ILE A 61 9.49 -6.42 7.62
CA ILE A 61 8.47 -7.19 8.34
C ILE A 61 8.90 -8.65 8.48
N SER A 62 8.46 -9.31 9.55
CA SER A 62 8.78 -10.73 9.82
C SER A 62 7.91 -11.71 9.02
N ASN A 63 6.66 -11.33 8.72
CA ASN A 63 5.65 -12.12 8.02
C ASN A 63 5.63 -11.88 6.50
N THR A 64 6.80 -11.63 5.89
CA THR A 64 6.92 -11.25 4.46
C THR A 64 6.16 -12.21 3.54
N GLN A 65 6.31 -13.53 3.70
CA GLN A 65 5.65 -14.49 2.83
C GLN A 65 4.12 -14.38 2.86
N GLN A 66 3.53 -14.19 4.04
CA GLN A 66 2.08 -14.06 4.18
C GLN A 66 1.54 -12.82 3.45
N VAL A 67 2.29 -11.71 3.50
CA VAL A 67 1.94 -10.50 2.76
C VAL A 67 2.04 -10.73 1.27
N LEU A 68 3.11 -11.36 0.79
CA LEU A 68 3.29 -11.67 -0.64
C LEU A 68 2.20 -12.60 -1.17
N ASP A 69 1.81 -13.61 -0.39
CA ASP A 69 0.73 -14.53 -0.77
C ASP A 69 -0.60 -13.79 -0.93
N LYS A 70 -0.92 -12.84 -0.02
CA LYS A 70 -2.12 -12.00 -0.15
C LYS A 70 -2.08 -11.06 -1.34
N ILE A 71 -0.91 -10.50 -1.66
CA ILE A 71 -0.75 -9.68 -2.86
C ILE A 71 -0.96 -10.51 -4.13
N ARG A 72 -0.46 -11.74 -4.16
CA ARG A 72 -0.61 -12.65 -5.32
C ARG A 72 -2.07 -13.02 -5.60
N GLU A 73 -2.89 -13.09 -4.56
CA GLU A 73 -4.35 -13.33 -4.65
C GLU A 73 -5.13 -12.12 -5.21
N ALA A 74 -4.50 -10.95 -5.40
CA ALA A 74 -5.17 -9.76 -5.89
C ALA A 74 -5.79 -9.97 -7.29
N ASN A 75 -6.97 -9.37 -7.50
CA ASN A 75 -7.65 -9.36 -8.80
C ASN A 75 -6.74 -8.80 -9.92
N SER A 76 -6.95 -9.28 -11.16
CA SER A 76 -6.25 -8.82 -12.37
C SER A 76 -6.36 -7.31 -12.64
N LEU A 77 -7.35 -6.63 -12.05
CA LEU A 77 -7.54 -5.17 -12.10
C LEU A 77 -6.72 -4.39 -11.06
N THR A 78 -5.97 -5.07 -10.20
CA THR A 78 -5.16 -4.44 -9.15
C THR A 78 -3.68 -4.52 -9.51
N ARG A 79 -2.96 -3.44 -9.23
CA ARG A 79 -1.49 -3.39 -9.25
C ARG A 79 -0.98 -2.91 -7.90
N VAL A 80 0.07 -3.56 -7.40
CA VAL A 80 0.75 -3.15 -6.17
C VAL A 80 2.16 -2.72 -6.49
N HIS A 81 2.49 -1.49 -6.16
CA HIS A 81 3.77 -0.84 -6.32
C HIS A 81 4.42 -0.62 -4.96
N SER A 82 5.73 -0.46 -4.92
CA SER A 82 6.47 -0.31 -3.67
C SER A 82 7.61 0.72 -3.75
N PHE A 83 7.80 1.44 -2.66
CA PHE A 83 8.87 2.41 -2.48
C PHE A 83 9.61 2.06 -1.18
N GLY A 84 10.87 1.69 -1.31
CA GLY A 84 11.77 1.56 -0.16
C GLY A 84 12.43 2.90 0.12
N ILE A 85 12.25 3.46 1.31
CA ILE A 85 12.76 4.77 1.68
C ILE A 85 13.95 4.63 2.64
N GLY A 86 15.09 5.16 2.26
CA GLY A 86 16.32 5.12 3.05
C GLY A 86 16.95 3.73 3.15
N SER A 87 18.09 3.67 3.84
CA SER A 87 18.90 2.45 3.95
C SER A 87 18.32 1.37 4.86
N GLY A 88 17.28 1.69 5.63
CA GLY A 88 16.58 0.74 6.51
C GLY A 88 15.59 -0.16 5.78
N ALA A 89 15.15 0.24 4.58
CA ALA A 89 14.13 -0.48 3.84
C ALA A 89 14.65 -1.83 3.31
N SER A 90 13.90 -2.90 3.58
CA SER A 90 14.21 -4.22 3.03
C SER A 90 14.04 -4.21 1.51
N THR A 91 15.16 -4.23 0.80
CA THR A 91 15.18 -4.29 -0.68
C THR A 91 14.46 -5.54 -1.19
N TYR A 92 14.56 -6.67 -0.47
CA TYR A 92 13.84 -7.90 -0.83
C TYR A 92 12.33 -7.70 -0.74
N LEU A 93 11.84 -7.18 0.39
CA LEU A 93 10.41 -6.93 0.60
C LEU A 93 9.85 -6.00 -0.47
N VAL A 94 10.52 -4.88 -0.71
CA VAL A 94 10.12 -3.88 -1.70
C VAL A 94 10.03 -4.50 -3.09
N LYS A 95 11.07 -5.25 -3.53
CA LYS A 95 11.08 -5.90 -4.85
C LYS A 95 9.97 -6.93 -5.01
N GLU A 96 9.80 -7.81 -4.03
CA GLU A 96 8.82 -8.91 -4.14
C GLU A 96 7.37 -8.40 -4.05
N ILE A 97 7.08 -7.34 -3.28
CA ILE A 97 5.76 -6.68 -3.29
C ILE A 97 5.38 -6.25 -4.71
N ALA A 98 6.28 -5.54 -5.40
CA ALA A 98 6.01 -5.06 -6.75
C ALA A 98 5.87 -6.22 -7.75
N LYS A 99 6.71 -7.24 -7.62
CA LYS A 99 6.69 -8.42 -8.50
C LYS A 99 5.37 -9.19 -8.39
N GLU A 100 4.96 -9.56 -7.17
CA GLU A 100 3.70 -10.28 -6.94
C GLU A 100 2.48 -9.39 -7.28
N GLY A 101 2.61 -8.08 -7.04
CA GLY A 101 1.60 -7.08 -7.37
C GLY A 101 1.53 -6.70 -8.85
N LYS A 102 2.40 -7.26 -9.70
CA LYS A 102 2.55 -6.90 -11.12
C LYS A 102 2.79 -5.39 -11.36
N GLY A 103 3.30 -4.69 -10.34
CA GLY A 103 3.58 -3.27 -10.36
C GLY A 103 5.07 -2.98 -10.58
N SER A 104 5.54 -1.88 -10.00
CA SER A 104 6.93 -1.45 -10.08
C SER A 104 7.44 -1.07 -8.70
N TYR A 105 8.75 -1.22 -8.49
CA TYR A 105 9.41 -0.80 -7.26
C TYR A 105 10.44 0.28 -7.55
N THR A 106 10.75 1.08 -6.53
CA THR A 106 11.96 1.90 -6.51
C THR A 106 12.51 1.99 -5.08
N MET A 107 13.80 2.28 -4.98
CA MET A 107 14.44 2.65 -3.72
C MET A 107 14.73 4.16 -3.78
N ILE A 108 14.37 4.90 -2.74
CA ILE A 108 14.54 6.35 -2.61
C ILE A 108 15.43 6.64 -1.41
#